data_AF-A0A7J8IBZ2-F1
#
_entry.id   AF-A0A7J8IBZ2-F1
#
_cell.length_a   1.000
_cell.length_b   1.000
_cell.length_c   1.000
_cell.angle_alpha   90.00
_cell.angle_beta   90.00
_cell.angle_gamma   90.00
#
_symmetry.space_group_name_H-M   'P 1'
#
loop_
_entity.id
_entity.type
_entity.pdbx_description
1 polymer ?
#
loop_
_entity_poly.entity_id
_entity_poly.type
_entity_poly.pdbx_seq_one_letter_code
_entity_poly.pdbx_strand_id
1 'polypeptide(L)'
;MMQTLIHLLKCNIGTGLLGLPLAMKNAGILVGPISLLVIGIITAHCMVILLNCANHLSQRLQKTFVNYGEAMMYSLESCPNAWLRTHSVWGRYTVSFLLIVTQLGFCSVYFMFMADNLQQLVEEAPVTSNTCQPRKMLVLTPILDVRFYMLTILPFLVLLVFIQNLKVLSVFSTLANITTLGSMVLIFEYIMQEIPDPSNLPLMASWENFLLFFGTAVFTFEGVGMVLPLKNQMKHPQQFAFVLYLGMTLVTILFICLGSFGYMRFGSNTQASITLNLPNCWFLSHPHPPPGPGHLPGELREQQCPGPHHPAPPGAHHLLSRRHELCHHC
;
A
#
# COMPACT_ATOMS: atom_id res chain seq x y z
N MET A 1 3.71 -4.51 -27.16
CA MET A 1 2.40 -4.37 -26.51
C MET A 1 2.44 -4.87 -25.07
N MET A 2 2.66 -6.16 -24.83
CA MET A 2 2.69 -6.74 -23.46
C MET A 2 3.73 -6.10 -22.53
N GLN A 3 4.96 -5.85 -23.02
CA GLN A 3 5.98 -5.15 -22.22
C GLN A 3 5.49 -3.75 -21.79
N THR A 4 4.96 -2.96 -22.72
CA THR A 4 4.40 -1.63 -22.44
C THR A 4 3.24 -1.68 -21.45
N LEU A 5 2.34 -2.66 -21.58
CA LEU A 5 1.25 -2.88 -20.63
C LEU A 5 1.81 -3.18 -19.24
N ILE A 6 2.78 -4.09 -19.12
CA ILE A 6 3.43 -4.42 -17.85
C ILE A 6 4.11 -3.19 -17.24
N HIS A 7 4.81 -2.38 -18.03
CA HIS A 7 5.41 -1.14 -17.55
C HIS A 7 4.35 -0.14 -17.07
N LEU A 8 3.23 -0.02 -17.78
CA LEU A 8 2.12 0.84 -17.39
C LEU A 8 1.50 0.40 -16.06
N LEU A 9 1.20 -0.90 -15.93
CA LEU A 9 0.71 -1.48 -14.69
C LEU A 9 1.67 -1.21 -13.54
N LYS A 10 2.98 -1.46 -13.74
CA LYS A 10 4.01 -1.17 -12.73
C LYS A 10 4.08 0.31 -12.34
N CYS A 11 3.92 1.23 -13.29
CA CYS A 11 3.93 2.66 -12.99
C CYS A 11 2.72 3.13 -12.18
N ASN A 12 1.61 2.39 -12.21
CA ASN A 12 0.43 2.69 -11.39
C ASN A 12 0.41 1.88 -10.08
N ILE A 13 1.05 0.71 -10.04
CA ILE A 13 1.17 -0.12 -8.84
C ILE A 13 2.30 0.45 -7.96
N GLY A 14 1.96 1.47 -7.18
CA GLY A 14 2.83 2.10 -6.19
C GLY A 14 2.33 1.94 -4.76
N THR A 15 2.90 2.71 -3.84
CA THR A 15 2.44 2.76 -2.42
C THR A 15 1.00 3.25 -2.28
N GLY A 16 0.49 4.01 -3.25
CA GLY A 16 -0.91 4.45 -3.29
C GLY A 16 -1.92 3.30 -3.28
N LEU A 17 -1.58 2.14 -3.85
CA LEU A 17 -2.42 0.93 -3.79
C LEU A 17 -2.59 0.43 -2.35
N LEU A 18 -1.50 0.45 -1.58
CA LEU A 18 -1.49 -0.08 -0.21
C LEU A 18 -2.33 0.77 0.76
N GLY A 19 -2.55 2.05 0.44
CA GLY A 19 -3.43 2.94 1.19
C GLY A 19 -4.92 2.89 0.79
N LEU A 20 -5.28 2.13 -0.25
CA LEU A 20 -6.67 2.10 -0.75
C LEU A 20 -7.71 1.61 0.26
N PRO A 21 -7.45 0.60 1.11
CA PRO A 21 -8.44 0.21 2.12
C PRO A 21 -8.75 1.30 3.12
N LEU A 22 -7.73 2.10 3.51
CA LEU A 22 -7.97 3.27 4.36
C LEU A 22 -8.80 4.32 3.59
N ALA A 23 -8.53 4.51 2.30
CA ALA A 23 -9.35 5.38 1.46
C ALA A 23 -10.82 4.89 1.45
N MET A 24 -11.06 3.59 1.23
CA MET A 24 -12.41 3.02 1.27
C MET A 24 -13.07 3.17 2.64
N LYS A 25 -12.33 3.03 3.74
CA LYS A 25 -12.79 3.34 5.09
C LYS A 25 -13.27 4.79 5.23
N ASN A 26 -12.58 5.72 4.58
CA ASN A 26 -12.90 7.15 4.62
C ASN A 26 -14.04 7.56 3.66
N ALA A 27 -14.43 6.72 2.70
CA ALA A 27 -15.57 6.99 1.80
C ALA A 27 -16.82 6.17 2.14
N GLY A 28 -16.65 4.95 2.62
CA GLY A 28 -17.70 3.95 2.79
C GLY A 28 -17.65 2.86 1.72
N ILE A 29 -18.25 1.70 2.03
CA ILE A 29 -18.15 0.49 1.20
C ILE A 29 -18.87 0.62 -0.16
N LEU A 30 -19.85 1.52 -0.29
CA LEU A 30 -20.58 1.76 -1.53
C LEU A 30 -20.02 2.96 -2.30
N VAL A 31 -19.84 4.08 -1.61
CA VAL A 31 -19.38 5.34 -2.23
C VAL A 31 -17.93 5.25 -2.69
N GLY A 32 -17.08 4.57 -1.92
CA GLY A 32 -15.67 4.40 -2.25
C GLY A 32 -15.46 3.76 -3.62
N PRO A 33 -15.96 2.53 -3.87
CA PRO A 33 -15.80 1.84 -5.15
C PRO A 33 -16.38 2.62 -6.34
N ILE A 34 -17.56 3.21 -6.20
CA ILE A 34 -18.20 4.01 -7.26
C ILE A 34 -17.35 5.24 -7.58
N SER A 35 -16.90 5.96 -6.55
CA SER A 35 -16.08 7.16 -6.73
C SER A 35 -14.72 6.82 -7.33
N LEU A 36 -14.10 5.70 -6.90
CA LEU A 36 -12.82 5.24 -7.43
C LEU A 36 -12.95 4.83 -8.91
N LEU A 37 -14.06 4.20 -9.30
CA LEU A 37 -14.36 3.90 -10.70
C LEU A 37 -14.49 5.18 -11.54
N VAL A 38 -15.23 6.18 -11.05
CA VAL A 38 -15.39 7.47 -11.73
C VAL A 38 -14.05 8.19 -11.88
N ILE A 39 -13.24 8.25 -10.82
CA ILE A 39 -11.89 8.85 -10.86
C ILE A 39 -10.99 8.09 -11.85
N GLY A 40 -11.05 6.76 -11.88
CA GLY A 40 -10.31 5.94 -12.84
C GLY A 40 -10.70 6.23 -14.29
N ILE A 41 -12.00 6.33 -14.59
CA ILE A 41 -12.50 6.66 -15.93
C ILE A 41 -12.06 8.07 -16.35
N ILE A 42 -12.23 9.07 -15.46
CA ILE A 42 -11.81 10.44 -15.72
C ILE A 42 -10.29 10.49 -15.97
N THR A 43 -9.51 9.81 -15.14
CA THR A 43 -8.05 9.79 -15.27
C THR A 43 -7.60 9.15 -16.57
N ALA A 44 -8.17 7.99 -16.93
CA ALA A 44 -7.89 7.33 -18.19
C ALA A 44 -8.27 8.22 -19.39
N HIS A 45 -9.41 8.91 -19.33
CA HIS A 45 -9.84 9.82 -20.36
C HIS A 45 -8.89 11.03 -20.50
N CYS A 46 -8.50 11.64 -19.40
CA CYS A 46 -7.54 12.75 -19.37
C CYS A 46 -6.18 12.35 -19.97
N MET A 47 -5.66 11.17 -19.61
CA MET A 47 -4.41 10.64 -20.19
C MET A 47 -4.52 10.49 -21.72
N VAL A 48 -5.66 10.02 -22.24
CA VAL A 48 -5.88 9.84 -23.68
C VAL A 48 -6.00 11.17 -24.41
N ILE A 49 -6.72 12.15 -23.84
CA ILE A 49 -6.77 13.51 -24.39
C ILE A 49 -5.36 14.08 -24.49
N LEU A 50 -4.57 13.98 -23.41
CA LEU A 50 -3.19 14.45 -23.38
C LEU A 50 -2.33 13.77 -24.46
N LEU A 51 -2.47 12.46 -24.64
CA LEU A 51 -1.77 11.71 -25.68
C LEU A 51 -2.14 12.13 -27.10
N ASN A 52 -3.42 12.41 -27.34
CA ASN A 52 -3.93 12.84 -28.63
C ASN A 52 -3.42 14.25 -28.96
N CYS A 53 -3.45 15.17 -27.99
CA CYS A 53 -2.87 16.50 -28.13
C CYS A 53 -1.37 16.42 -28.41
N ALA A 54 -0.62 15.64 -27.64
CA ALA A 54 0.82 15.46 -27.83
C ALA A 54 1.16 14.85 -29.21
N ASN A 55 0.36 13.88 -29.68
CA ASN A 55 0.49 13.32 -31.03
C ASN A 55 0.23 14.35 -32.12
N HIS A 56 -0.86 15.10 -31.99
CA HIS A 56 -1.22 16.11 -32.98
C HIS A 56 -0.13 17.17 -33.13
N LEU A 57 0.44 17.63 -32.00
CA LEU A 57 1.53 18.60 -32.00
C LEU A 57 2.84 18.01 -32.54
N SER A 58 3.18 16.77 -32.16
CA SER A 58 4.35 16.05 -32.69
C SER A 58 4.31 15.94 -34.22
N GLN A 59 3.13 15.60 -34.78
CA GLN A 59 2.92 15.52 -36.23
C GLN A 59 2.99 16.90 -36.91
N ARG A 60 2.35 17.93 -36.32
CA ARG A 60 2.33 19.29 -36.87
C ARG A 60 3.72 19.95 -36.88
N LEU A 61 4.52 19.73 -35.84
CA LEU A 61 5.84 20.35 -35.66
C LEU A 61 6.98 19.48 -36.17
N GLN A 62 6.70 18.31 -36.75
CA GLN A 62 7.69 17.31 -37.20
C GLN A 62 8.72 16.96 -36.12
N LYS A 63 8.30 16.90 -34.85
CA LYS A 63 9.14 16.54 -33.71
C LYS A 63 8.90 15.09 -33.35
N THR A 64 9.97 14.30 -33.25
CA THR A 64 9.88 12.87 -32.94
C THR A 64 9.30 12.59 -31.56
N PHE A 65 9.59 13.45 -30.58
CA PHE A 65 9.15 13.31 -29.19
C PHE A 65 8.83 14.67 -28.58
N VAL A 66 7.83 14.70 -27.69
CA VAL A 66 7.39 15.92 -26.99
C VAL A 66 7.31 15.59 -25.50
N ASN A 67 7.94 16.40 -24.66
CA ASN A 67 7.82 16.30 -23.19
C ASN A 67 6.60 17.08 -22.67
N TYR A 68 6.15 16.87 -21.44
CA TYR A 68 4.97 17.57 -20.88
C TYR A 68 5.08 19.10 -20.97
N GLY A 69 6.23 19.66 -20.58
CA GLY A 69 6.44 21.11 -20.66
C GLY A 69 6.45 21.63 -22.10
N GLU A 70 6.99 20.86 -23.04
CA GLU A 70 6.98 21.20 -24.46
C GLU A 70 5.57 21.06 -25.07
N ALA A 71 4.82 20.02 -24.68
CA ALA A 71 3.44 19.83 -25.10
C ALA A 71 2.59 21.03 -24.68
N MET A 72 2.78 21.54 -23.46
CA MET A 72 2.10 22.75 -23.01
C MET A 72 2.53 23.99 -23.81
N MET A 73 3.84 24.20 -23.98
CA MET A 73 4.36 25.34 -24.74
C MET A 73 3.79 25.38 -26.16
N TYR A 74 3.88 24.28 -26.89
CA TYR A 74 3.39 24.17 -28.27
C TYR A 74 1.87 24.26 -28.36
N SER A 75 1.14 23.77 -27.35
CA SER A 75 -0.31 23.94 -27.27
C SER A 75 -0.68 25.42 -27.17
N LEU A 76 0.01 26.17 -26.30
CA LEU A 76 -0.21 27.60 -26.11
C LEU A 76 0.20 28.44 -27.33
N GLU A 77 1.29 28.06 -28.02
CA GLU A 77 1.70 28.71 -29.27
C GLU A 77 0.68 28.55 -30.39
N SER A 78 -0.04 27.44 -30.39
CA SER A 78 -1.09 27.13 -31.37
C SER A 78 -2.44 27.80 -31.04
N CYS A 79 -2.57 28.48 -29.89
CA CYS A 79 -3.81 29.15 -29.51
C CYS A 79 -4.02 30.46 -30.32
N PRO A 80 -5.28 30.77 -30.71
CA PRO A 80 -5.60 32.01 -31.43
C PRO A 80 -5.44 33.26 -30.55
N ASN A 81 -5.47 33.12 -29.23
CA ASN A 81 -5.33 34.23 -28.28
C ASN A 81 -3.88 34.72 -28.21
N ALA A 82 -3.64 35.96 -28.66
CA ALA A 82 -2.31 36.56 -28.70
C ALA A 82 -1.60 36.56 -27.34
N TRP A 83 -2.32 36.78 -26.24
CA TRP A 83 -1.75 36.80 -24.89
C TRP A 83 -1.15 35.45 -24.47
N LEU A 84 -1.88 34.35 -24.69
CA LEU A 84 -1.41 32.99 -24.36
C LEU A 84 -0.24 32.58 -25.26
N ARG A 85 -0.26 32.97 -26.54
CA ARG A 85 0.82 32.70 -27.47
C ARG A 85 2.12 33.39 -27.05
N THR A 86 2.07 34.64 -26.61
CA THR A 86 3.25 35.37 -26.12
C THR A 86 3.80 34.82 -24.81
N HIS A 87 2.94 34.23 -23.96
CA HIS A 87 3.31 33.65 -22.66
C HIS A 87 3.49 32.12 -22.69
N SER A 88 3.65 31.51 -23.86
CA SER A 88 3.74 30.05 -24.01
C SER A 88 4.86 29.41 -23.17
N VAL A 89 5.99 30.10 -23.09
CA VAL A 89 7.17 29.70 -22.29
C VAL A 89 6.82 29.61 -20.80
N TRP A 90 5.95 30.48 -20.30
CA TRP A 90 5.53 30.44 -18.90
C TRP A 90 4.74 29.17 -18.60
N GLY A 91 3.87 28.73 -19.53
CA GLY A 91 3.13 27.47 -19.41
C GLY A 91 4.04 26.25 -19.32
N ARG A 92 5.18 26.23 -20.03
CA ARG A 92 6.20 25.19 -19.87
C ARG A 92 6.73 25.14 -18.44
N TYR A 93 7.14 26.28 -17.90
CA TYR A 93 7.67 26.37 -16.54
C TYR A 93 6.62 25.99 -15.49
N THR A 94 5.36 26.41 -15.65
CA THR A 94 4.27 26.06 -14.74
C THR A 94 4.05 24.55 -14.69
N VAL A 95 3.92 23.88 -15.84
CA VAL A 95 3.70 22.43 -15.87
C VAL A 95 4.91 21.67 -15.35
N SER A 96 6.13 22.08 -15.72
CA SER A 96 7.35 21.47 -15.18
C SER A 96 7.45 21.63 -13.65
N PHE A 97 7.10 22.80 -13.11
CA PHE A 97 7.06 23.04 -11.67
C PHE A 97 6.04 22.14 -10.97
N LEU A 98 4.81 22.06 -11.49
CA LEU A 98 3.76 21.20 -10.94
C LEU A 98 4.19 19.73 -10.92
N LEU A 99 4.78 19.23 -12.01
CA LEU A 99 5.29 17.86 -12.08
C LEU A 99 6.40 17.58 -11.06
N ILE A 100 7.31 18.54 -10.85
CA ILE A 100 8.37 18.41 -9.83
C ILE A 100 7.76 18.38 -8.43
N VAL A 101 6.81 19.27 -8.13
CA VAL A 101 6.13 19.31 -6.82
C VAL A 101 5.39 17.99 -6.56
N THR A 102 4.68 17.47 -7.56
CA THR A 102 4.00 16.17 -7.46
C THR A 102 5.00 15.03 -7.20
N GLN A 103 6.13 14.99 -7.92
CA GLN A 103 7.15 13.95 -7.71
C GLN A 103 7.79 14.04 -6.33
N LEU A 104 8.05 15.24 -5.83
CA LEU A 104 8.54 15.44 -4.45
C LEU A 104 7.54 14.89 -3.43
N GLY A 105 6.24 15.14 -3.62
CA GLY A 105 5.19 14.58 -2.79
C GLY A 105 5.19 13.05 -2.78
N PHE A 106 5.30 12.42 -3.95
CA PHE A 106 5.39 10.95 -4.05
C PHE A 106 6.61 10.41 -3.31
N CYS A 107 7.79 11.02 -3.49
CA CYS A 107 9.00 10.65 -2.77
C CYS A 107 8.82 10.73 -1.24
N SER A 108 8.16 11.78 -0.74
CA SER A 108 7.86 11.91 0.70
C SER A 108 6.97 10.78 1.21
N VAL A 109 5.93 10.40 0.47
CA VAL A 109 5.06 9.26 0.84
C VAL A 109 5.84 7.94 0.84
N TYR A 110 6.74 7.72 -0.14
CA TYR A 110 7.60 6.54 -0.15
C TYR A 110 8.51 6.47 1.08
N PHE A 111 9.08 7.59 1.52
CA PHE A 111 9.93 7.62 2.72
C PHE A 111 9.14 7.33 3.99
N MET A 112 7.95 7.92 4.14
CA MET A 112 7.06 7.64 5.26
C MET A 112 6.66 6.16 5.28
N PHE A 113 6.20 5.63 4.14
CA PHE A 113 5.85 4.22 4.01
C PHE A 113 7.02 3.29 4.37
N MET A 114 8.23 3.58 3.89
CA MET A 114 9.39 2.76 4.21
C MET A 114 9.78 2.83 5.68
N ALA A 115 9.65 3.99 6.32
CA ALA A 115 9.90 4.16 7.75
C ALA A 115 8.89 3.38 8.60
N ASP A 116 7.60 3.46 8.28
CA ASP A 116 6.55 2.73 9.01
C ASP A 116 6.74 1.22 8.93
N ASN A 117 7.07 0.70 7.73
CA ASN A 117 7.33 -0.74 7.55
C ASN A 117 8.64 -1.18 8.22
N LEU A 118 9.68 -0.34 8.24
CA LEU A 118 10.93 -0.66 8.93
C LEU A 118 10.73 -0.65 10.45
N GLN A 119 9.96 0.29 10.98
CA GLN A 119 9.61 0.35 12.40
C GLN A 119 8.89 -0.94 12.82
N GLN A 120 7.87 -1.36 12.08
CA GLN A 120 7.18 -2.62 12.36
C GLN A 120 8.12 -3.83 12.30
N LEU A 121 9.02 -3.88 11.31
CA LEU A 121 9.98 -4.96 11.21
C LEU A 121 10.94 -5.01 12.41
N VAL A 122 11.43 -3.87 12.88
CA VAL A 122 12.42 -3.80 13.97
C VAL A 122 11.77 -4.06 15.33
N GLU A 123 10.56 -3.56 15.57
CA GLU A 123 9.82 -3.77 16.81
C GLU A 123 9.39 -5.25 17.00
N GLU A 124 9.21 -5.97 15.89
CA GLU A 124 8.78 -7.37 15.88
C GLU A 124 9.90 -8.38 15.55
N ALA A 125 11.09 -7.91 15.16
CA ALA A 125 12.21 -8.80 14.84
C ALA A 125 12.64 -9.61 16.08
N PRO A 126 12.71 -10.94 16.00
CA PRO A 126 13.03 -11.82 17.12
C PRO A 126 14.53 -11.79 17.39
N VAL A 127 15.03 -10.71 17.98
CA VAL A 127 16.37 -10.73 18.57
C VAL A 127 16.24 -11.45 19.91
N THR A 128 16.24 -12.78 19.87
CA THR A 128 16.55 -13.70 20.99
C THR A 128 15.41 -14.10 21.96
N SER A 129 14.19 -14.44 21.49
CA SER A 129 13.23 -15.23 22.33
C SER A 129 12.17 -15.96 21.49
N ASN A 130 12.00 -17.27 21.73
CA ASN A 130 11.04 -18.16 21.07
C ASN A 130 9.59 -17.97 21.54
N THR A 131 9.24 -16.77 22.00
CA THR A 131 7.92 -16.43 22.53
C THR A 131 7.37 -15.24 21.76
N CYS A 132 6.39 -15.48 20.86
CA CYS A 132 5.51 -14.43 20.31
C CYS A 132 4.62 -13.92 21.47
N GLN A 133 5.21 -13.11 22.33
CA GLN A 133 4.48 -12.25 23.25
C GLN A 133 4.67 -10.82 22.75
N PRO A 134 3.59 -10.04 22.55
CA PRO A 134 3.70 -8.64 22.18
C PRO A 134 4.43 -7.90 23.31
N ARG A 135 5.74 -7.73 23.20
CA ARG A 135 6.51 -6.96 24.18
C ARG A 135 6.12 -5.50 24.03
N LYS A 136 5.15 -5.06 24.84
CA LYS A 136 4.95 -3.64 25.19
C LYS A 136 6.12 -3.06 26.02
N MET A 137 7.32 -3.65 25.93
CA MET A 137 8.47 -3.33 26.79
C MET A 137 9.50 -2.41 26.10
N LEU A 138 9.04 -1.52 25.21
CA LEU A 138 9.83 -0.38 24.74
C LEU A 138 8.98 0.91 24.64
N VAL A 139 7.99 1.06 25.52
CA VAL A 139 7.15 2.28 25.61
C VAL A 139 7.81 3.38 26.46
N LEU A 140 9.11 3.28 26.78
CA LEU A 140 9.80 4.27 27.63
C LEU A 140 10.63 5.33 26.88
N THR A 141 10.43 5.50 25.57
CA THR A 141 10.85 6.72 24.85
C THR A 141 9.81 7.13 23.80
N PRO A 142 8.69 7.76 24.19
CA PRO A 142 7.57 8.11 23.29
C PRO A 142 7.88 9.25 22.30
N ILE A 143 9.16 9.56 22.08
CA ILE A 143 9.67 10.68 21.27
C ILE A 143 10.74 10.20 20.26
N LEU A 144 11.10 8.91 20.26
CA LEU A 144 11.83 8.29 19.15
C LEU A 144 10.86 7.92 18.01
N ASP A 145 10.01 8.89 17.71
CA ASP A 145 8.90 8.91 16.76
C ASP A 145 9.43 8.55 15.36
N VAL A 146 8.59 8.08 14.43
CA VAL A 146 8.87 7.62 13.04
C VAL A 146 10.01 8.39 12.32
N ARG A 147 10.17 9.67 12.68
CA ARG A 147 11.29 10.57 12.36
C ARG A 147 12.69 9.98 12.52
N PHE A 148 12.97 9.19 13.56
CA PHE A 148 14.28 8.54 13.70
C PHE A 148 14.47 7.47 12.65
N TYR A 149 13.47 6.63 12.38
CA TYR A 149 13.51 5.66 11.28
C TYR A 149 13.64 6.35 9.92
N MET A 150 12.94 7.48 9.69
CA MET A 150 13.13 8.31 8.50
C MET A 150 14.57 8.84 8.38
N LEU A 151 15.18 9.29 9.48
CA LEU A 151 16.56 9.79 9.51
C LEU A 151 17.58 8.67 9.29
N THR A 152 17.34 7.47 9.82
CA THR A 152 18.18 6.28 9.63
C THR A 152 18.11 5.76 8.19
N ILE A 153 16.95 5.89 7.55
CA ILE A 153 16.73 5.52 6.15
C ILE A 153 17.43 6.47 5.16
N LEU A 154 17.47 7.77 5.49
CA LEU A 154 18.04 8.83 4.66
C LEU A 154 19.45 8.51 4.11
N PRO A 155 20.45 8.10 4.91
CA PRO A 155 21.79 7.81 4.40
C PRO A 155 21.81 6.65 3.38
N PHE A 156 20.97 5.62 3.55
CA PHE A 156 20.87 4.52 2.58
C PHE A 156 20.31 5.00 1.24
N LEU A 157 19.31 5.90 1.28
CA LEU A 157 18.74 6.50 0.07
C LEU A 157 19.73 7.43 -0.63
N VAL A 158 20.46 8.26 0.12
CA VAL A 158 21.52 9.12 -0.43
C VAL A 158 22.59 8.27 -1.11
N LEU A 159 23.00 7.16 -0.48
CA LEU A 159 23.93 6.22 -1.08
C LEU A 159 23.38 5.61 -2.37
N LEU A 160 22.09 5.23 -2.39
CA LEU A 160 21.43 4.68 -3.57
C LEU A 160 21.38 5.69 -4.72
N VAL A 161 21.12 6.97 -4.43
CA VAL A 161 21.14 8.07 -5.42
C VAL A 161 22.56 8.34 -5.93
N PHE A 162 23.58 8.08 -5.12
CA PHE A 162 24.99 8.23 -5.53
C PHE A 162 25.46 7.14 -6.50
N ILE A 163 24.70 6.05 -6.67
CA ILE A 163 24.99 5.02 -7.68
C ILE A 163 24.69 5.58 -9.07
N GLN A 164 25.72 6.10 -9.74
CA GLN A 164 25.63 6.62 -11.10
C GLN A 164 25.54 5.51 -12.17
N ASN A 165 25.83 4.26 -11.81
CA ASN A 165 25.77 3.11 -12.72
C ASN A 165 24.32 2.63 -12.92
N LEU A 166 23.65 3.18 -13.93
CA LEU A 166 22.27 2.81 -14.31
C LEU A 166 22.08 1.30 -14.57
N LYS A 167 23.14 0.60 -15.00
CA LYS A 167 23.10 -0.86 -15.19
C LYS A 167 22.87 -1.60 -13.87
N VAL A 168 23.56 -1.20 -12.80
CA VAL A 168 23.41 -1.81 -11.47
C VAL A 168 22.02 -1.51 -10.92
N LEU A 169 21.57 -0.25 -11.05
CA LEU A 169 20.23 0.17 -10.64
C LEU A 169 19.12 -0.61 -11.35
N SER A 170 19.30 -0.94 -12.64
CA SER A 170 18.35 -1.76 -13.40
C SER A 170 18.20 -3.18 -12.86
N VAL A 171 19.27 -3.80 -12.34
CA VAL A 171 19.20 -5.13 -11.71
C VAL A 171 18.40 -5.06 -10.41
N PHE A 172 18.71 -4.09 -9.55
CA PHE A 172 17.96 -3.84 -8.31
C PHE A 172 16.49 -3.54 -8.58
N SER A 173 16.19 -2.73 -9.60
CA SER A 173 14.81 -2.45 -10.02
C SER A 173 14.09 -3.72 -10.49
N THR A 174 14.77 -4.61 -11.21
CA THR A 174 14.18 -5.88 -11.64
C THR A 174 13.83 -6.77 -10.45
N LEU A 175 14.74 -6.89 -9.48
CA LEU A 175 14.48 -7.63 -8.24
C LEU A 175 13.32 -7.01 -7.46
N ALA A 176 13.32 -5.68 -7.28
CA ALA A 176 12.24 -4.96 -6.60
C ALA A 176 10.89 -5.20 -7.28
N ASN A 177 10.84 -5.16 -8.62
CA ASN A 177 9.62 -5.46 -9.38
C ASN A 177 9.09 -6.88 -9.12
N ILE A 178 9.98 -7.89 -9.04
CA ILE A 178 9.59 -9.27 -8.73
C ILE A 178 9.02 -9.34 -7.31
N THR A 179 9.68 -8.71 -6.34
CA THR A 179 9.21 -8.65 -4.94
C THR A 179 7.88 -7.90 -4.81
N THR A 180 7.68 -6.79 -5.54
CA THR A 180 6.41 -6.06 -5.57
C THR A 180 5.28 -6.92 -6.13
N LEU A 181 5.52 -7.67 -7.21
CA LEU A 181 4.53 -8.60 -7.75
C LEU A 181 4.21 -9.74 -6.76
N GLY A 182 5.24 -10.31 -6.12
CA GLY A 182 5.07 -11.37 -5.12
C GLY A 182 4.29 -10.90 -3.89
N SER A 183 4.66 -9.74 -3.33
CA SER A 183 3.95 -9.14 -2.19
C SER A 183 2.50 -8.79 -2.54
N MET A 184 2.24 -8.29 -3.73
CA MET A 184 0.88 -8.01 -4.20
C MET A 184 0.01 -9.28 -4.22
N VAL A 185 0.54 -10.40 -4.76
CA VAL A 185 -0.17 -11.68 -4.77
C VAL A 185 -0.44 -12.16 -3.34
N LEU A 186 0.56 -12.11 -2.45
CA LEU A 186 0.41 -12.53 -1.04
C LEU A 186 -0.65 -11.70 -0.29
N ILE A 187 -0.63 -10.38 -0.48
CA ILE A 187 -1.62 -9.48 0.12
C ILE A 187 -3.03 -9.81 -0.39
N PHE A 188 -3.17 -10.04 -1.69
CA PHE A 188 -4.46 -10.35 -2.28
C PHE A 188 -5.01 -11.69 -1.78
N GLU A 189 -4.19 -12.74 -1.75
CA GLU A 189 -4.55 -14.05 -1.18
C GLU A 189 -4.95 -13.94 0.30
N TYR A 190 -4.20 -13.17 1.11
CA TYR A 190 -4.52 -12.98 2.52
C TYR A 190 -5.87 -12.28 2.74
N ILE A 191 -6.18 -11.27 1.92
CA ILE A 191 -7.45 -10.54 1.99
C ILE A 191 -8.64 -11.46 1.62
N MET A 192 -8.44 -12.43 0.71
CA MET A 192 -9.49 -13.34 0.24
C MET A 192 -9.85 -14.47 1.22
N GLN A 193 -9.00 -14.80 2.19
CA GLN A 193 -9.20 -15.99 3.05
C GLN A 193 -10.34 -15.87 4.08
N GLU A 194 -10.62 -14.67 4.57
CA GLU A 194 -11.64 -14.45 5.61
C GLU A 194 -12.32 -13.10 5.41
N ILE A 195 -13.32 -13.05 4.52
CA ILE A 195 -14.12 -11.83 4.29
C ILE A 195 -15.30 -11.85 5.26
N PRO A 196 -15.32 -11.00 6.31
CA PRO A 196 -16.46 -10.91 7.23
C PRO A 196 -17.67 -10.26 6.57
N ASP A 197 -18.86 -10.46 7.15
CA ASP A 197 -20.12 -9.92 6.63
C ASP A 197 -20.09 -8.38 6.51
N PRO A 198 -20.36 -7.81 5.33
CA PRO A 198 -20.27 -6.37 5.09
C PRO A 198 -21.38 -5.54 5.74
N SER A 199 -22.38 -6.19 6.34
CA SER A 199 -23.63 -5.57 6.81
C SER A 199 -23.45 -4.52 7.92
N ASN A 200 -22.29 -4.52 8.61
CA ASN A 200 -21.99 -3.58 9.70
C ASN A 200 -21.13 -2.38 9.27
N LEU A 201 -20.76 -2.27 8.00
CA LEU A 201 -19.87 -1.20 7.51
C LEU A 201 -20.70 0.01 7.01
N PRO A 202 -20.26 1.25 7.30
CA PRO A 202 -20.96 2.44 6.82
C PRO A 202 -20.96 2.50 5.29
N LEU A 203 -22.15 2.70 4.70
CA LEU A 203 -22.31 2.84 3.25
C LEU A 203 -21.72 4.16 2.73
N MET A 204 -21.79 5.23 3.54
CA MET A 204 -21.26 6.56 3.25
C MET A 204 -20.59 7.15 4.49
N ALA A 205 -19.45 7.80 4.31
CA ALA A 205 -18.75 8.55 5.35
C ALA A 205 -19.07 10.06 5.28
N SER A 206 -18.55 10.84 6.24
CA SER A 206 -18.67 12.29 6.27
C SER A 206 -17.93 12.96 5.10
N TRP A 207 -18.32 14.20 4.78
CA TRP A 207 -17.73 14.99 3.68
C TRP A 207 -16.22 15.24 3.86
N GLU A 208 -15.76 15.44 5.09
CA GLU A 208 -14.34 15.62 5.41
C GLU A 208 -13.53 14.37 5.09
N ASN A 209 -14.02 13.20 5.50
CA ASN A 209 -13.38 11.92 5.21
C ASN A 209 -13.42 11.61 3.70
N PHE A 210 -14.48 12.02 3.01
CA PHE A 210 -14.56 11.90 1.55
C PHE A 210 -13.47 12.71 0.84
N LEU A 211 -13.11 13.90 1.35
CA LEU A 211 -12.01 14.69 0.80
C LEU A 211 -10.64 14.00 0.98
N LEU A 212 -10.44 13.34 2.14
CA LEU A 212 -9.25 12.51 2.37
C LEU A 212 -9.21 11.31 1.40
N PHE A 213 -10.34 10.63 1.21
CA PHE A 213 -10.47 9.58 0.20
C PHE A 213 -10.13 10.09 -1.20
N PHE A 214 -10.65 11.24 -1.61
CA PHE A 214 -10.41 11.81 -2.93
C PHE A 214 -8.90 12.06 -3.16
N GLY A 215 -8.21 12.63 -2.17
CA GLY A 215 -6.76 12.82 -2.23
C GLY A 215 -5.99 11.50 -2.38
N THR A 216 -6.34 10.49 -1.58
CA THR A 216 -5.71 9.16 -1.69
C THR A 216 -6.04 8.50 -3.03
N ALA A 217 -7.27 8.58 -3.51
CA ALA A 217 -7.70 7.98 -4.78
C ALA A 217 -6.97 8.60 -5.98
N VAL A 218 -6.83 9.93 -6.03
CA VAL A 218 -6.06 10.62 -7.08
C VAL A 218 -4.58 10.26 -7.00
N PHE A 219 -4.04 10.13 -5.78
CA PHE A 219 -2.67 9.65 -5.59
C PHE A 219 -2.48 8.20 -6.05
N THR A 220 -3.46 7.31 -5.83
CA THR A 220 -3.38 5.92 -6.29
C THR A 220 -3.37 5.84 -7.81
N PHE A 221 -4.10 6.71 -8.52
CA PHE A 221 -3.99 6.87 -9.97
C PHE A 221 -2.78 7.72 -10.41
N GLU A 222 -1.69 7.65 -9.65
CA GLU A 222 -0.36 8.00 -10.13
C GLU A 222 -0.01 7.15 -11.35
N GLY A 223 0.59 7.78 -12.36
CA GLY A 223 1.03 7.09 -13.58
C GLY A 223 0.98 8.01 -14.78
N VAL A 224 0.18 9.10 -14.68
CA VAL A 224 0.02 10.11 -15.74
C VAL A 224 1.37 10.63 -16.20
N GLY A 225 2.31 10.90 -15.28
CA GLY A 225 3.66 11.40 -15.59
C GLY A 225 4.50 10.46 -16.46
N MET A 226 4.24 9.16 -16.46
CA MET A 226 4.99 8.17 -17.23
C MET A 226 4.37 7.85 -18.60
N VAL A 227 3.18 8.35 -18.89
CA VAL A 227 2.42 8.04 -20.12
C VAL A 227 3.16 8.49 -21.38
N LEU A 228 3.65 9.73 -21.43
CA LEU A 228 4.39 10.23 -22.61
C LEU A 228 5.76 9.53 -22.79
N PRO A 229 6.62 9.41 -21.77
CA PRO A 229 7.87 8.66 -21.89
C PRO A 229 7.67 7.21 -22.35
N LEU A 230 6.66 6.54 -21.80
CA LEU A 230 6.37 5.14 -22.14
C LEU A 230 5.92 4.97 -23.59
N LYS A 231 5.11 5.90 -24.09
CA LYS A 231 4.73 5.96 -25.50
C LYS A 231 5.93 6.17 -26.41
N ASN A 232 6.84 7.06 -26.04
CA ASN A 232 8.04 7.37 -26.81
C ASN A 232 8.98 6.16 -26.96
N GLN A 233 8.93 5.22 -26.01
CA GLN A 233 9.71 3.97 -26.04
C GLN A 233 9.01 2.82 -26.79
N MET A 234 7.76 3.01 -27.24
CA MET A 234 6.99 1.95 -27.90
C MET A 234 7.31 1.87 -29.39
N LYS A 235 7.59 0.65 -29.90
CA LYS A 235 7.83 0.41 -31.35
C LYS A 235 6.68 0.89 -32.25
N HIS A 236 5.43 0.76 -31.78
CA HIS A 236 4.23 1.19 -32.50
C HIS A 236 3.39 2.14 -31.63
N PRO A 237 3.70 3.45 -31.60
CA PRO A 237 3.05 4.41 -30.70
C PRO A 237 1.57 4.65 -31.03
N GLN A 238 1.10 4.29 -32.22
CA GLN A 238 -0.32 4.40 -32.62
C GLN A 238 -1.22 3.46 -31.81
N GLN A 239 -0.72 2.30 -31.38
CA GLN A 239 -1.47 1.34 -30.58
C GLN A 239 -1.46 1.69 -29.08
N PHE A 240 -0.70 2.72 -28.67
CA PHE A 240 -0.50 3.04 -27.26
C PHE A 240 -1.79 3.46 -26.55
N ALA A 241 -2.71 4.15 -27.24
CA ALA A 241 -4.00 4.54 -26.67
C ALA A 241 -4.85 3.32 -26.26
N PHE A 242 -4.85 2.26 -27.08
CA PHE A 242 -5.54 1.01 -26.75
C PHE A 242 -4.89 0.31 -25.54
N VAL A 243 -3.54 0.26 -25.51
CA VAL A 243 -2.79 -0.30 -24.37
C VAL A 243 -3.05 0.48 -23.09
N LEU A 244 -3.16 1.81 -23.19
CA LEU A 244 -3.48 2.69 -22.07
C LEU A 244 -4.88 2.40 -21.52
N TYR A 245 -5.91 2.34 -22.37
CA TYR A 245 -7.28 2.01 -21.91
C TYR A 245 -7.34 0.63 -21.25
N LEU A 246 -6.72 -0.39 -21.87
CA LEU A 246 -6.65 -1.73 -21.31
C LEU A 246 -5.93 -1.73 -19.95
N GLY A 247 -4.77 -1.07 -19.88
CA GLY A 247 -3.98 -0.96 -18.66
C GLY A 247 -4.71 -0.24 -17.53
N MET A 248 -5.29 0.93 -17.80
CA MET A 248 -6.03 1.70 -16.80
C MET A 248 -7.29 0.99 -16.33
N THR A 249 -7.97 0.25 -17.21
CA THR A 249 -9.12 -0.58 -16.82
C THR A 249 -8.69 -1.68 -15.86
N LEU A 250 -7.60 -2.40 -16.17
CA LEU A 250 -7.05 -3.44 -15.28
C LEU A 250 -6.60 -2.87 -13.93
N VAL A 251 -5.93 -1.72 -13.94
CA VAL A 251 -5.52 -1.00 -12.72
C VAL A 251 -6.73 -0.61 -11.88
N THR A 252 -7.77 -0.04 -12.51
CA THR A 252 -8.98 0.40 -11.81
C THR A 252 -9.70 -0.78 -11.15
N ILE A 253 -9.83 -1.91 -11.86
CA ILE A 253 -10.41 -3.14 -11.30
C ILE A 253 -9.58 -3.63 -10.11
N LEU A 254 -8.25 -3.69 -10.27
CA LEU A 254 -7.34 -4.10 -9.20
C LEU A 254 -7.48 -3.22 -7.95
N PHE A 255 -7.56 -1.91 -8.14
CA PHE A 255 -7.71 -0.91 -7.08
C PHE A 255 -9.05 -1.04 -6.36
N ILE A 256 -10.15 -1.19 -7.10
CA ILE A 256 -11.47 -1.39 -6.52
C ILE A 256 -11.52 -2.70 -5.73
N CYS A 257 -11.02 -3.80 -6.29
CA CYS A 257 -10.99 -5.09 -5.60
C CYS A 257 -10.17 -5.01 -4.31
N LEU A 258 -8.91 -4.57 -4.40
CA LEU A 258 -8.03 -4.51 -3.23
C LEU A 258 -8.51 -3.51 -2.17
N GLY A 259 -9.02 -2.35 -2.58
CA GLY A 259 -9.60 -1.36 -1.68
C GLY A 259 -10.83 -1.89 -0.96
N SER A 260 -11.79 -2.44 -1.71
CA SER A 260 -13.07 -2.92 -1.15
C SER A 260 -12.88 -4.11 -0.25
N PHE A 261 -12.19 -5.15 -0.73
CA PHE A 261 -11.94 -6.36 0.04
C PHE A 261 -11.01 -6.11 1.22
N GLY A 262 -9.99 -5.25 1.05
CA GLY A 262 -9.13 -4.86 2.16
C GLY A 262 -9.91 -4.13 3.26
N TYR A 263 -10.83 -3.24 2.90
CA TYR A 263 -11.68 -2.57 3.89
C TYR A 263 -12.67 -3.53 4.55
N MET A 264 -13.27 -4.47 3.80
CA MET A 264 -14.12 -5.50 4.38
C MET A 264 -13.36 -6.37 5.39
N ARG A 265 -12.11 -6.77 5.07
CA ARG A 265 -11.28 -7.61 5.94
C ARG A 265 -10.93 -6.93 7.26
N PHE A 266 -10.48 -5.67 7.23
CA PHE A 266 -9.94 -4.97 8.40
C PHE A 266 -10.96 -4.07 9.11
N GLY A 267 -12.06 -3.71 8.45
CA GLY A 267 -13.15 -2.89 8.98
C GLY A 267 -12.66 -1.56 9.58
N SER A 268 -13.04 -1.27 10.82
CA SER A 268 -12.64 -0.04 11.51
C SER A 268 -11.15 0.02 11.84
N ASN A 269 -10.45 -1.12 11.87
CA ASN A 269 -9.06 -1.21 12.30
C ASN A 269 -8.05 -0.99 11.16
N THR A 270 -8.53 -0.65 9.95
CA THR A 270 -7.65 -0.35 8.81
C THR A 270 -6.67 0.79 9.13
N GLN A 271 -5.37 0.44 9.09
CA GLN A 271 -4.23 1.35 9.20
C GLN A 271 -3.89 2.07 7.89
N ALA A 272 -2.92 3.00 7.94
CA ALA A 272 -2.47 3.84 6.82
C ALA A 272 -2.05 3.07 5.56
N SER A 273 -1.53 1.86 5.73
CA SER A 273 -1.26 0.94 4.61
C SER A 273 -1.61 -0.49 5.00
N ILE A 274 -1.95 -1.32 4.01
CA ILE A 274 -2.31 -2.72 4.23
C ILE A 274 -1.20 -3.49 4.93
N THR A 275 0.06 -3.24 4.60
CA THR A 275 1.19 -3.94 5.19
C THR A 275 1.21 -3.83 6.70
N LEU A 276 0.79 -2.67 7.24
CA LEU A 276 0.68 -2.43 8.68
C LEU A 276 -0.46 -3.19 9.36
N ASN A 277 -1.38 -3.77 8.58
CA ASN A 277 -2.49 -4.57 9.09
C ASN A 277 -2.21 -6.08 9.02
N LEU A 278 -1.10 -6.52 8.41
CA LEU A 278 -0.75 -7.94 8.39
C LEU A 278 -0.32 -8.42 9.78
N PRO A 279 -0.57 -9.70 10.13
CA PRO A 279 -0.19 -10.25 11.42
C PRO A 279 1.32 -10.38 11.53
N ASN A 280 1.88 -9.88 12.64
CA ASN A 280 3.33 -9.87 12.89
C ASN A 280 3.92 -11.29 13.05
N CYS A 281 3.12 -12.27 13.48
CA CYS A 281 3.54 -13.67 13.65
C CYS A 281 2.94 -14.60 12.57
N TRP A 282 3.21 -14.34 11.28
CA TRP A 282 2.70 -15.16 10.16
C TRP A 282 3.11 -16.65 10.22
N PHE A 283 4.35 -16.94 10.62
CA PHE A 283 4.88 -18.32 10.59
C PHE A 283 4.33 -19.21 11.71
N LEU A 284 3.77 -18.63 12.78
CA LEU A 284 3.21 -19.36 13.93
C LEU A 284 1.69 -19.55 13.84
N SER A 285 1.03 -18.89 12.89
CA SER A 285 -0.43 -19.01 12.66
C SER A 285 -0.84 -20.14 11.72
N HIS A 286 0.11 -20.91 11.15
CA HIS A 286 -0.25 -22.19 10.55
C HIS A 286 -0.58 -23.17 11.67
N PRO A 287 -1.76 -23.82 11.66
CA PRO A 287 -2.08 -24.83 12.64
C PRO A 287 -1.09 -25.97 12.43
N HIS A 288 -0.08 -26.07 13.30
CA HIS A 288 0.60 -27.33 13.47
C HIS A 288 -0.48 -28.37 13.78
N PRO A 289 -0.49 -29.54 13.10
CA PRO A 289 -1.38 -30.61 13.48
C PRO A 289 -1.15 -30.88 14.97
N PRO A 290 -2.22 -31.17 15.74
CA PRO A 290 -2.07 -31.44 17.17
C PRO A 290 -0.98 -32.49 17.35
N PRO A 291 -0.04 -32.31 18.29
CA PRO A 291 0.97 -33.32 18.54
C PRO A 291 0.26 -34.64 18.80
N GLY A 292 0.47 -35.61 17.92
CA GLY A 292 0.02 -36.98 18.12
C GLY A 292 0.54 -37.51 19.45
N PRO A 293 -0.09 -38.55 20.02
CA PRO A 293 0.18 -39.00 21.38
C PRO A 293 1.59 -39.59 21.48
N GLY A 294 2.57 -38.73 21.73
CA GLY A 294 3.95 -39.06 22.05
C GLY A 294 4.15 -38.88 23.54
N HIS A 295 4.52 -39.96 24.23
CA HIS A 295 4.82 -40.02 25.65
C HIS A 295 5.58 -38.81 26.19
N LEU A 296 4.96 -38.08 27.13
CA LEU A 296 5.67 -37.27 28.11
C LEU A 296 5.82 -38.07 29.42
N PRO A 297 7.04 -38.19 29.96
CA PRO A 297 7.25 -38.75 31.28
C PRO A 297 6.91 -37.70 32.36
N GLY A 298 6.18 -38.12 33.39
CA GLY A 298 6.20 -37.49 34.72
C GLY A 298 5.38 -36.21 34.89
N GLU A 299 4.13 -36.42 35.32
CA GLU A 299 3.26 -35.56 36.11
C GLU A 299 3.76 -34.16 36.57
N LEU A 300 3.00 -33.12 36.25
CA LEU A 300 2.48 -32.17 37.23
C LEU A 300 1.15 -31.59 36.72
N ARG A 301 0.05 -32.15 37.23
CA ARG A 301 -1.32 -31.85 36.84
C ARG A 301 -1.83 -30.68 37.70
N GLU A 302 -1.92 -29.47 37.13
CA GLU A 302 -2.72 -28.39 37.71
C GLU A 302 -4.19 -28.83 37.72
N GLN A 303 -4.70 -29.10 38.92
CA GLN A 303 -6.08 -29.47 39.17
C GLN A 303 -6.96 -28.22 39.22
N GLN A 304 -7.81 -28.10 38.20
CA GLN A 304 -9.02 -27.27 38.17
C GLN A 304 -9.81 -27.39 39.49
N CYS A 305 -10.15 -26.26 40.11
CA CYS A 305 -11.05 -26.21 41.27
C CYS A 305 -12.47 -26.66 40.88
N PRO A 306 -13.07 -27.67 41.55
CA PRO A 306 -14.47 -28.03 41.30
C PRO A 306 -15.42 -27.13 42.11
N GLY A 307 -16.43 -26.58 41.40
CA GLY A 307 -17.56 -25.86 41.98
C GLY A 307 -18.49 -26.74 42.82
N PRO A 308 -19.45 -26.14 43.54
CA PRO A 308 -19.95 -26.69 44.79
C PRO A 308 -21.19 -27.56 44.59
N HIS A 309 -21.11 -28.71 43.89
CA HIS A 309 -22.19 -29.70 43.98
C HIS A 309 -21.67 -31.13 43.79
N HIS A 310 -21.94 -31.94 44.82
CA HIS A 310 -21.83 -33.41 44.95
C HIS A 310 -20.66 -34.01 45.75
N PRO A 311 -20.95 -35.06 46.57
CA PRO A 311 -20.21 -35.38 47.79
C PRO A 311 -19.06 -36.37 47.57
N ALA A 312 -18.01 -36.22 48.38
CA ALA A 312 -16.86 -37.12 48.39
C ALA A 312 -17.14 -38.43 49.16
N PRO A 313 -16.65 -39.60 48.69
CA PRO A 313 -16.58 -40.82 49.48
C PRO A 313 -15.38 -40.80 50.46
N PRO A 314 -15.41 -41.62 51.53
CA PRO A 314 -14.61 -41.41 52.74
C PRO A 314 -13.20 -41.99 52.64
N GLY A 315 -12.22 -41.28 53.19
CA GLY A 315 -10.96 -41.88 53.65
C GLY A 315 -9.66 -41.35 53.02
N ALA A 316 -9.29 -40.09 53.30
CA ALA A 316 -7.89 -39.65 53.28
C ALA A 316 -7.70 -38.37 54.12
N HIS A 317 -7.86 -38.50 55.43
CA HIS A 317 -7.96 -37.40 56.40
C HIS A 317 -6.62 -36.72 56.80
N HIS A 318 -5.53 -36.87 56.03
CA HIS A 318 -4.19 -36.44 56.50
C HIS A 318 -3.42 -35.43 55.62
N LEU A 319 -4.01 -34.90 54.54
CA LEU A 319 -3.33 -33.93 53.65
C LEU A 319 -3.95 -32.52 53.62
N LEU A 320 -5.01 -32.26 54.40
CA LEU A 320 -5.76 -31.00 54.36
C LEU A 320 -5.16 -29.84 55.18
N SER A 321 -4.21 -30.10 56.10
CA SER A 321 -3.71 -29.04 56.98
C SER A 321 -2.58 -28.17 56.38
N ARG A 322 -2.00 -28.53 55.22
CA ARG A 322 -0.92 -27.75 54.57
C ARG A 322 -1.37 -26.89 53.39
N ARG A 323 -2.61 -27.04 52.91
CA ARG A 323 -3.11 -26.27 51.75
C ARG A 323 -3.68 -24.90 52.10
N HIS A 324 -3.98 -24.63 53.36
CA HIS A 324 -4.68 -23.40 53.75
C HIS A 324 -3.77 -22.16 53.86
N GLU A 325 -2.44 -22.32 53.92
CA GLU A 325 -1.50 -21.19 54.08
C GLU A 325 -0.97 -20.59 52.76
N LEU A 326 -1.10 -21.26 51.61
CA LEU A 326 -0.48 -20.79 50.36
C LEU A 326 -1.35 -19.90 49.47
N CYS A 327 -2.63 -19.66 49.80
CA CYS A 327 -3.54 -18.88 48.95
C CYS A 327 -3.61 -17.37 49.29
N HIS A 328 -2.78 -16.85 50.20
CA HIS A 328 -2.86 -15.43 50.61
C HIS A 328 -1.84 -14.49 49.95
N HIS A 329 -1.03 -14.94 49.00
CA HIS A 329 -0.18 -14.06 48.19
C HIS A 329 -0.09 -14.53 46.73
N CYS A 330 -0.95 -13.95 45.89
CA CYS A 330 -0.67 -13.52 44.51
C CYS A 330 -1.94 -12.92 43.90
#